data_AF-A0A6N8YLP3-F1
#
_entry.id   AF-A0A6N8YLP3-F1
#
_cell.length_a   1.000
_cell.length_b   1.000
_cell.length_c   1.000
_cell.angle_alpha   90.00
_cell.angle_beta   90.00
_cell.angle_gamma   90.00
#
_symmetry.space_group_name_H-M   'P 1'
#
loop_
_entity.id
_entity.type
_entity.pdbx_description
1 polymer ?
#
loop_
_entity_poly.entity_id
_entity_poly.type
_entity_poly.pdbx_seq_one_letter_code
_entity_poly.pdbx_strand_id
1 'polypeptide(L)'
;MIFGALLALASSFSFSVNSILIRRGLADAGATAAQGAFITVLLGVPFGFAAVVVTGQMLNFDQVPLNGYLMIAAAGIIHFCIGRYCNYRSIAAFGASRAVTVQAFAVPYSI
;
A
#
# COMPACT_ATOMS: atom_id res chain seq x y z
N MET A 1 16.12 -2.06 -18.87
CA MET A 1 15.65 -0.66 -18.81
C MET A 1 14.18 -0.51 -19.20
N ILE A 2 13.75 -0.99 -20.37
CA ILE A 2 12.35 -0.78 -20.84
C ILE A 2 11.28 -1.44 -19.97
N PHE A 3 11.53 -2.66 -19.47
CA PHE A 3 10.59 -3.37 -18.58
C PHE A 3 10.34 -2.60 -17.27
N GLY A 4 11.40 -2.13 -16.62
CA GLY A 4 11.30 -1.29 -15.42
C GLY A 4 10.53 0.00 -15.66
N ALA A 5 10.72 0.65 -16.80
CA ALA A 5 9.96 1.84 -17.17
C ALA A 5 8.46 1.55 -17.35
N LEU A 6 8.10 0.43 -17.96
CA LEU A 6 6.70 0.00 -18.11
C LEU A 6 6.05 -0.30 -16.75
N LEU A 7 6.75 -0.99 -15.85
CA LEU A 7 6.27 -1.25 -14.48
C LEU A 7 6.09 0.05 -13.68
N ALA A 8 7.01 1.01 -13.84
CA ALA A 8 6.90 2.32 -13.18
C ALA A 8 5.69 3.11 -13.69
N LEU A 9 5.47 3.12 -15.02
CA LEU A 9 4.29 3.75 -15.62
C LEU A 9 2.98 3.09 -15.14
N ALA A 10 2.93 1.76 -15.16
CA ALA A 10 1.78 1.00 -14.68
C ALA A 10 1.50 1.29 -13.21
N SER A 11 2.54 1.30 -12.37
CA SER A 11 2.42 1.62 -10.94
C SER A 11 1.90 3.03 -10.72
N SER A 12 2.47 4.02 -11.40
CA SER A 12 2.06 5.43 -11.31
C SER A 12 0.58 5.61 -11.71
N PHE A 13 0.15 4.94 -12.78
CA PHE A 13 -1.24 4.91 -13.19
C PHE A 13 -2.14 4.28 -12.11
N SER A 14 -1.77 3.12 -11.57
CA SER A 14 -2.52 2.46 -10.49
C SER A 14 -2.64 3.32 -9.23
N PHE A 15 -1.57 4.00 -8.81
CA PHE A 15 -1.59 4.91 -7.65
C PHE A 15 -2.47 6.15 -7.89
N SER A 16 -2.45 6.69 -9.11
CA SER A 16 -3.29 7.83 -9.50
C SER A 16 -4.77 7.46 -9.48
N VAL A 17 -5.13 6.33 -10.11
CA VAL A 17 -6.50 5.80 -10.12
C VAL A 17 -6.96 5.49 -8.70
N ASN A 18 -6.13 4.84 -7.88
CA ASN A 18 -6.45 4.51 -6.49
C ASN A 18 -6.80 5.78 -5.68
N SER A 19 -6.00 6.84 -5.80
CA SER A 19 -6.23 8.09 -5.06
C SER A 19 -7.56 8.76 -5.44
N ILE A 20 -7.95 8.70 -6.71
CA ILE A 20 -9.23 9.23 -7.20
C ILE A 20 -10.40 8.37 -6.71
N LEU A 21 -10.31 7.04 -6.86
CA LEU A 21 -11.36 6.11 -6.45
C LEU A 21 -11.60 6.13 -4.94
N ILE A 22 -10.54 6.23 -4.13
CA ILE A 22 -10.65 6.37 -2.67
C ILE A 22 -11.39 7.66 -2.33
N ARG A 23 -11.04 8.79 -2.95
CA ARG A 23 -11.73 10.06 -2.69
C ARG A 23 -13.22 9.95 -3.01
N ARG A 24 -13.57 9.32 -4.14
CA ARG A 24 -14.98 9.09 -4.52
C ARG A 24 -15.69 8.16 -3.55
N GLY A 25 -15.05 7.06 -3.14
CA GLY A 25 -15.64 6.12 -2.18
C GLY A 25 -15.90 6.75 -0.80
N LEU A 26 -15.00 7.62 -0.34
CA LEU A 26 -15.14 8.30 0.95
C LEU A 26 -16.14 9.47 0.91
N ALA A 27 -16.21 10.21 -0.19
CA ALA A 27 -17.09 11.37 -0.32
C ALA A 27 -18.50 11.01 -0.82
N ASP A 28 -18.62 10.16 -1.84
CA ASP A 28 -19.89 9.88 -2.53
C ASP A 28 -20.62 8.67 -1.91
N ALA A 29 -19.89 7.63 -1.49
CA ALA A 29 -20.48 6.39 -0.97
C ALA A 29 -20.58 6.33 0.56
N GLY A 30 -20.15 7.40 1.26
CA GLY A 30 -20.18 7.47 2.73
C GLY A 30 -19.26 6.46 3.43
N ALA A 31 -18.31 5.86 2.70
CA ALA A 31 -17.40 4.87 3.26
C ALA A 31 -16.42 5.55 4.24
N THR A 32 -15.98 4.78 5.23
CA THR A 32 -14.99 5.25 6.20
C THR A 32 -13.57 4.86 5.77
N ALA A 33 -12.58 5.67 6.17
CA ALA A 33 -11.18 5.35 5.94
C ALA A 33 -10.77 4.00 6.55
N ALA A 34 -11.39 3.62 7.67
CA ALA A 34 -11.16 2.33 8.32
C ALA A 34 -11.67 1.15 7.47
N GLN A 35 -12.85 1.28 6.84
CA GLN A 35 -13.37 0.27 5.91
C GLN A 35 -12.44 0.10 4.69
N GLY A 36 -11.95 1.20 4.13
CA GLY A 36 -10.97 1.15 3.05
C GLY A 36 -9.68 0.44 3.45
N ALA A 37 -9.14 0.76 4.64
CA ALA A 37 -7.94 0.11 5.18
C ALA A 37 -8.16 -1.39 5.42
N PHE A 38 -9.31 -1.77 5.98
CA PHE A 38 -9.69 -3.16 6.19
C PHE A 38 -9.72 -3.96 4.88
N ILE A 39 -10.34 -3.41 3.82
CA ILE A 39 -10.37 -4.04 2.51
C ILE A 39 -8.96 -4.23 1.95
N THR A 40 -8.06 -3.26 2.12
CA THR A 40 -6.67 -3.42 1.66
C THR A 40 -5.90 -4.49 2.40
N VAL A 41 -6.14 -4.70 3.70
CA VAL A 41 -5.53 -5.81 4.44
C VAL A 41 -6.13 -7.13 3.97
N LEU A 42 -7.46 -7.20 3.85
CA LEU A 42 -8.18 -8.39 3.44
C LEU A 42 -7.76 -8.90 2.06
N LEU A 43 -7.51 -8.00 1.11
CA LEU A 43 -7.01 -8.34 -0.23
C LEU A 43 -5.48 -8.44 -0.27
N GLY A 44 -4.78 -7.59 0.48
CA GLY A 44 -3.31 -7.53 0.49
C GLY A 44 -2.68 -8.83 0.97
N VAL A 45 -3.27 -9.50 1.98
CA VAL A 45 -2.75 -10.76 2.51
C VAL A 45 -2.84 -11.91 1.48
N PRO A 46 -4.00 -12.21 0.86
CA PRO A 46 -4.08 -13.22 -0.20
C PRO A 46 -3.17 -12.94 -1.40
N PHE A 47 -3.10 -11.68 -1.87
CA PHE A 47 -2.22 -11.34 -2.99
C PHE A 47 -0.74 -11.42 -2.62
N GLY A 48 -0.37 -11.00 -1.41
CA GLY A 48 0.99 -11.17 -0.88
C GLY A 48 1.37 -12.64 -0.76
N PHE A 49 0.46 -13.48 -0.28
CA PHE A 49 0.65 -14.92 -0.21
C PHE A 49 0.82 -15.54 -1.60
N ALA A 50 -0.04 -15.17 -2.56
CA ALA A 50 0.09 -15.62 -3.95
C ALA A 50 1.44 -15.20 -4.56
N ALA A 51 1.92 -13.99 -4.27
CA ALA A 51 3.24 -13.54 -4.72
C ALA A 51 4.38 -14.38 -4.13
N VAL A 52 4.31 -14.73 -2.84
CA VAL A 52 5.29 -15.62 -2.18
C VAL A 52 5.30 -17.03 -2.81
N VAL A 53 4.12 -17.54 -3.17
CA VAL A 53 4.00 -18.84 -3.86
C VAL A 53 4.61 -18.77 -5.26
N VAL A 54 4.25 -17.76 -6.06
CA VAL A 54 4.73 -17.60 -7.45
C VAL A 54 6.24 -17.36 -7.50
N THR A 55 6.81 -16.66 -6.52
CA THR A 55 8.24 -16.38 -6.44
C THR A 55 9.07 -17.52 -5.85
N GLY A 56 8.44 -18.61 -5.39
CA GLY A 56 9.13 -19.74 -4.77
C GLY A 56 9.83 -19.36 -3.46
N GLN A 57 9.31 -18.37 -2.74
CA GLN A 57 9.82 -17.89 -1.44
C GLN A 57 9.25 -18.67 -0.25
N MET A 58 8.23 -19.52 -0.49
CA MET A 58 8.15 -20.78 0.24
C MET A 58 9.42 -21.61 -0.04
N LEU A 59 9.68 -22.84 0.36
CA LEU A 59 10.97 -23.54 0.10
C LEU A 59 12.25 -22.92 0.73
N ASN A 60 12.44 -21.59 0.76
CA ASN A 60 13.62 -20.87 1.26
C ASN A 60 13.37 -20.22 2.64
N PHE A 61 12.49 -20.80 3.45
CA PHE A 61 12.08 -20.23 4.74
C PHE A 61 13.19 -20.23 5.80
N ASP A 62 14.25 -21.02 5.61
CA ASP A 62 15.36 -21.13 6.55
C ASP A 62 16.36 -19.97 6.46
N GLN A 63 16.32 -19.19 5.37
CA GLN A 63 17.25 -18.09 5.12
C GLN A 63 16.98 -16.86 5.99
N VAL A 64 15.77 -16.74 6.54
CA VAL A 64 15.35 -15.58 7.33
C VAL A 64 15.25 -15.98 8.81
N PRO A 65 16.02 -15.35 9.72
CA PRO A 65 15.90 -15.63 11.15
C PRO A 65 14.53 -15.18 11.66
N LEU A 66 14.06 -15.77 12.78
CA LEU A 66 12.77 -15.44 13.39
C LEU A 66 12.59 -13.92 13.61
N ASN A 67 13.65 -13.21 13.99
CA ASN A 67 13.62 -11.76 14.16
C ASN A 67 13.27 -11.04 12.84
N GLY A 68 13.80 -11.49 11.71
CA GLY A 68 13.44 -10.95 10.38
C GLY A 68 11.95 -11.11 10.08
N TYR A 69 11.35 -12.25 10.41
CA TYR A 69 9.91 -12.45 10.27
C TYR A 69 9.10 -11.51 11.15
N LEU A 70 9.53 -11.25 12.39
CA LEU A 70 8.89 -10.28 13.28
C LEU A 70 8.97 -8.86 12.73
N MET A 71 10.13 -8.47 12.17
CA MET A 71 10.30 -7.16 11.54
C MET A 71 9.40 -7.00 10.30
N ILE A 72 9.29 -8.03 9.45
CA ILE A 72 8.40 -8.01 8.28
C ILE A 72 6.93 -7.93 8.71
N ALA A 73 6.54 -8.67 9.76
CA ALA A 73 5.20 -8.60 10.31
C ALA A 73 4.88 -7.19 10.85
N ALA A 74 5.81 -6.60 11.61
CA ALA A 74 5.69 -5.23 12.10
C ALA A 74 5.61 -4.21 10.96
N ALA A 75 6.45 -4.34 9.93
CA ALA A 75 6.42 -3.50 8.75
C ALA A 75 5.07 -3.61 8.02
N GLY A 76 4.51 -4.82 7.91
CA GLY A 76 3.18 -5.05 7.37
C GLY A 76 2.08 -4.32 8.13
N ILE A 77 2.08 -4.40 9.47
CA ILE A 77 1.11 -3.69 10.32
C ILE A 77 1.25 -2.17 10.16
N ILE A 78 2.48 -1.65 10.24
CA ILE A 78 2.73 -0.22 10.09
C ILE A 78 2.30 0.26 8.70
N HIS A 79 2.59 -0.50 7.65
CA HIS A 79 2.27 -0.11 6.27
C HIS A 79 0.77 -0.23 5.95
N PHE A 80 0.18 -1.41 6.16
CA PHE A 80 -1.17 -1.72 5.72
C PHE A 80 -2.26 -1.27 6.71
N CYS A 81 -1.98 -1.23 8.02
CA CYS A 81 -2.97 -0.76 8.99
C CYS A 81 -2.83 0.75 9.19
N ILE A 82 -1.67 1.18 9.71
CA ILE A 82 -1.47 2.58 10.12
C ILE A 82 -1.30 3.47 8.87
N GLY A 83 -0.37 3.12 7.99
CA GLY A 83 -0.04 3.89 6.80
C GLY A 83 -1.25 4.10 5.89
N ARG A 84 -1.97 3.02 5.53
CA ARG A 84 -3.17 3.11 4.70
C ARG A 84 -4.31 3.88 5.37
N TYR A 85 -4.54 3.68 6.65
CA TYR A 85 -5.57 4.45 7.36
C TYR A 85 -5.28 5.96 7.33
N CYS A 86 -4.06 6.35 7.69
CA CYS A 86 -3.62 7.75 7.65
C CYS A 86 -3.71 8.33 6.23
N ASN A 87 -3.36 7.54 5.22
CA ASN A 87 -3.45 7.92 3.81
C ASN A 87 -4.90 8.24 3.40
N TYR A 88 -5.83 7.32 3.70
CA TYR A 88 -7.24 7.49 3.34
C TYR A 88 -7.91 8.61 4.13
N ARG A 89 -7.55 8.79 5.41
CA ARG A 89 -7.99 9.95 6.21
C ARG A 89 -7.50 11.27 5.62
N SER A 90 -6.25 11.35 5.19
CA SER A 90 -5.67 12.52 4.52
C SER A 90 -6.43 12.86 3.22
N ILE A 91 -6.69 11.83 2.39
CA ILE A 91 -7.49 11.98 1.16
C ILE A 91 -8.91 12.45 1.46
N ALA A 92 -9.54 11.95 2.54
CA ALA A 92 -10.87 12.40 2.96
C ALA A 92 -10.90 13.87 3.40
N ALA A 93 -9.88 14.30 4.15
CA ALA A 93 -9.87 15.61 4.80
C ALA A 93 -9.59 16.78 3.85
N PHE A 94 -8.61 16.63 2.94
CA PHE A 94 -8.20 17.74 2.05
C PHE A 94 -8.17 17.34 0.56
N GLY A 95 -8.57 16.12 0.23
CA GLY A 95 -8.71 15.64 -1.14
C GLY A 95 -7.44 15.01 -1.72
N ALA A 96 -7.64 14.14 -2.71
CA ALA A 96 -6.61 13.34 -3.37
C ALA A 96 -5.40 14.16 -3.87
N SER A 97 -5.62 15.25 -4.61
CA SER A 97 -4.52 16.03 -5.20
C SER A 97 -3.58 16.62 -4.15
N ARG A 98 -4.12 17.10 -3.02
CA ARG A 98 -3.32 17.67 -1.93
C ARG A 98 -2.61 16.57 -1.12
N ALA A 99 -3.30 15.47 -0.86
CA ALA A 99 -2.74 14.33 -0.14
C ALA A 99 -1.54 13.68 -0.86
N VAL A 100 -1.55 13.64 -2.19
CA VAL A 100 -0.42 13.15 -3.00
C VAL A 100 0.78 14.09 -2.91
N THR A 101 0.58 15.41 -2.95
CA THR A 101 1.68 16.37 -2.76
C THR A 101 2.31 16.26 -1.38
N VAL A 102 1.51 16.06 -0.33
CA VAL A 102 2.03 15.82 1.02
C VAL A 102 2.86 14.53 1.09
N GLN A 103 2.42 13.46 0.42
CA GLN A 103 3.20 12.22 0.34
C GLN A 103 4.55 12.40 -0.36
N ALA A 104 4.68 13.33 -1.30
CA ALA A 104 5.96 13.57 -1.97
C ALA A 104 7.07 14.04 -1.01
N PHE A 105 6.71 14.61 0.15
CA PHE A 105 7.67 14.93 1.21
C PHE A 105 8.26 13.69 1.89
N ALA A 106 7.74 12.48 1.67
CA ALA A 106 8.34 11.25 2.19
C ALA A 106 9.66 10.89 1.49
N VAL A 107 9.87 11.35 0.24
CA VAL A 107 11.06 11.06 -0.56
C VAL A 107 12.37 11.38 0.19
N PRO A 108 12.58 12.59 0.76
CA PRO A 108 13.81 12.90 1.50
C PRO A 108 14.02 12.08 2.77
N TYR A 109 12.98 11.44 3.33
CA TYR A 109 13.10 10.58 4.52
C TYR A 109 13.26 9.10 4.19
N SER A 110 13.20 8.73 2.90
CA SER A 110 13.25 7.34 2.43
C SER A 110 14.60 6.92 1.84
N ILE A 111 15.56 7.86 1.80
CA ILE A 111 16.98 7.68 1.44
C ILE A 111 17.82 7.48 2.68
#